data_AF-E7GEV6-F1
#
_entry.id   AF-E7GEV6-F1
#
_cell.length_a   1.000
_cell.length_b   1.000
_cell.length_c   1.000
_cell.angle_alpha   90.00
_cell.angle_beta   90.00
_cell.angle_gamma   90.00
#
_symmetry.space_group_name_H-M   'P 1'
#
loop_
_entity.id
_entity.type
_entity.pdbx_description
1 polymer ?
#
loop_
_entity_poly.entity_id
_entity_poly.type
_entity_poly.pdbx_seq_one_letter_code
_entity_poly.pdbx_strand_id
1 'polypeptide(L)'
;MELKGKFKIKKILRKTQAKLFKDLKVGDEIEIIKELCKEGGAFSGRTASYIIVKDNKGNQIDSTLRIVGNILPCFEWEELKI
;
A
#
# COMPACT_ATOMS: atom_id res chain seq x y z
N MET A 1 -16.49 5.93 -0.11
CA MET A 1 -16.10 5.27 -1.39
C MET A 1 -14.76 4.63 -1.14
N GLU A 2 -14.70 3.31 -1.18
CA GLU A 2 -13.47 2.53 -0.99
C GLU A 2 -12.94 2.14 -2.36
N LEU A 3 -11.69 2.51 -2.64
CA LEU A 3 -10.98 2.03 -3.83
C LEU A 3 -10.05 0.92 -3.36
N LYS A 4 -10.26 -0.29 -3.88
CA LYS A 4 -9.48 -1.48 -3.52
C LYS A 4 -8.96 -2.14 -4.78
N GLY A 5 -7.68 -2.51 -4.76
CA GLY A 5 -7.02 -3.22 -5.85
C GLY A 5 -6.09 -4.29 -5.28
N LYS A 6 -6.00 -5.43 -5.97
CA LYS A 6 -5.04 -6.49 -5.67
C LYS A 6 -3.95 -6.49 -6.73
N PHE A 7 -2.71 -6.65 -6.29
CA PHE A 7 -1.53 -6.58 -7.14
C PHE A 7 -0.58 -7.72 -6.82
N LYS A 8 0.01 -8.29 -7.87
CA LYS A 8 1.07 -9.28 -7.77
C LYS A 8 2.40 -8.66 -8.19
N ILE A 9 3.47 -8.99 -7.46
CA ILE A 9 4.80 -8.50 -7.78
C ILE A 9 5.39 -9.32 -8.92
N LYS A 10 5.60 -8.69 -10.07
CA LYS A 10 6.23 -9.32 -11.24
C LYS A 10 7.75 -9.19 -11.19
N LYS A 11 8.27 -8.06 -10.68
CA LYS A 11 9.71 -7.81 -10.58
C LYS A 11 10.02 -6.83 -9.45
N ILE A 12 11.18 -6.99 -8.82
CA ILE A 12 11.73 -6.01 -7.86
C ILE A 12 12.80 -5.20 -8.59
N LEU A 13 12.54 -3.91 -8.79
CA LEU A 13 13.43 -2.98 -9.49
C LEU A 13 14.49 -2.39 -8.57
N ARG A 14 14.11 -2.09 -7.32
CA ARG A 14 14.99 -1.53 -6.29
C ARG A 14 14.62 -2.07 -4.91
N LYS A 15 15.62 -2.32 -4.07
CA LYS A 15 15.36 -2.69 -2.67
C LYS A 15 14.87 -1.47 -1.88
N THR A 16 13.94 -1.69 -0.96
CA THR A 16 13.43 -0.69 -0.03
C THR A 16 13.60 -1.18 1.40
N GLN A 17 13.77 -0.26 2.35
CA GLN A 17 13.78 -0.56 3.79
C GLN A 17 12.39 -0.33 4.42
N ALA A 18 11.40 0.08 3.61
CA ALA A 18 10.05 0.31 4.09
C ALA A 18 9.45 -0.98 4.68
N LYS A 19 8.80 -0.83 5.84
CA LYS A 19 8.10 -1.93 6.52
C LYS A 19 7.05 -2.54 5.58
N LEU A 20 6.82 -3.86 5.70
CA LEU A 20 6.01 -4.69 4.79
C LEU A 20 6.63 -4.89 3.40
N PHE A 21 7.20 -3.85 2.77
CA PHE A 21 7.77 -3.96 1.42
C PHE A 21 9.18 -4.56 1.35
N LYS A 22 10.01 -4.40 2.39
CA LYS A 22 11.41 -4.85 2.39
C LYS A 22 11.59 -6.36 2.21
N ASP A 23 10.59 -7.13 2.65
CA ASP A 23 10.63 -8.60 2.68
C ASP A 23 9.79 -9.23 1.56
N LEU A 24 9.20 -8.41 0.67
CA LEU A 24 8.40 -8.88 -0.46
C LEU A 24 9.28 -9.57 -1.50
N LYS A 25 8.74 -10.63 -2.09
CA LYS A 25 9.37 -11.43 -3.14
C LYS A 25 8.55 -11.37 -4.43
N VAL A 26 9.21 -11.67 -5.55
CA VAL A 26 8.50 -11.86 -6.82
C VAL A 26 7.47 -12.97 -6.65
N GLY A 27 6.24 -12.71 -7.10
CA GLY A 27 5.09 -13.59 -6.93
C GLY A 27 4.24 -13.30 -5.69
N ASP A 28 4.73 -12.53 -4.72
CA ASP A 28 3.92 -12.11 -3.57
C ASP A 28 2.78 -11.19 -4.02
N GLU A 29 1.66 -11.28 -3.32
CA GLU A 29 0.45 -10.50 -3.58
C GLU A 29 0.23 -9.50 -2.44
N ILE A 30 -0.17 -8.29 -2.83
CA ILE A 30 -0.60 -7.25 -1.91
C ILE A 30 -1.96 -6.71 -2.30
N GLU A 31 -2.68 -6.22 -1.31
CA GLU A 31 -3.94 -5.52 -1.46
C GLU A 31 -3.74 -4.08 -1.01
N ILE A 32 -4.12 -3.14 -1.88
CA ILE A 32 -4.07 -1.72 -1.61
C ILE A 32 -5.51 -1.22 -1.48
N ILE A 33 -5.82 -0.66 -0.31
CA ILE A 33 -7.14 -0.11 0.02
C ILE A 33 -6.95 1.37 0.33
N LYS A 34 -7.60 2.23 -0.44
CA LYS A 34 -7.66 3.65 -0.14
C LYS A 34 -8.91 3.92 0.68
N GLU A 35 -8.70 4.27 1.94
CA GLU A 35 -9.76 4.77 2.80
C GLU A 35 -9.75 6.30 2.78
N LEU A 36 -10.88 6.87 2.37
CA LEU A 36 -11.17 8.26 2.70
C LEU A 36 -11.51 8.30 4.18
N CYS A 37 -10.52 8.56 5.04
CA CYS A 37 -10.81 8.75 6.46
C CYS A 37 -11.84 9.86 6.63
N LYS A 38 -12.97 9.49 7.27
CA LYS A 38 -13.81 10.40 8.03
C LYS A 38 -12.98 10.90 9.21
N GLU A 39 -13.02 12.21 9.44
CA GLU A 39 -12.55 12.98 10.59
C GLU A 39 -11.73 12.26 11.68
N GLY A 40 -10.58 12.84 12.04
CA GLY A 40 -10.04 12.65 13.40
C GLY A 40 -8.53 12.55 13.51
N GLY A 41 -7.82 13.66 13.31
CA GLY A 41 -6.60 13.92 14.08
C GLY A 41 -7.02 14.73 15.32
N ALA A 42 -6.50 14.41 16.50
CA ALA A 42 -6.75 15.15 17.75
C ALA A 42 -6.38 16.66 17.69
N PHE A 43 -5.74 17.09 16.60
CA PHE A 43 -5.40 18.48 16.33
C PHE A 43 -5.62 18.81 14.84
N SER A 44 -6.62 19.66 14.56
CA SER A 44 -7.00 20.22 13.25
C SER A 44 -7.80 19.28 12.33
N GLY A 45 -9.03 19.66 12.00
CA GLY A 45 -9.95 18.97 11.10
C GLY A 45 -9.49 18.85 9.65
N ARG A 46 -8.32 18.25 9.42
CA ARG A 46 -7.80 17.87 8.11
C ARG A 46 -8.00 16.37 7.93
N THR A 47 -8.89 15.99 7.03
CA THR A 47 -9.00 14.62 6.53
C THR A 47 -7.73 14.26 5.77
N ALA A 48 -6.83 13.49 6.37
CA ALA A 48 -5.74 12.85 5.65
C ALA A 48 -6.27 11.59 4.96
N SER A 49 -6.00 11.45 3.67
CA SER A 49 -6.30 10.19 2.96
C SER A 49 -5.21 9.17 3.30
N TYR A 50 -5.63 8.08 3.94
CA TYR A 50 -4.75 6.95 4.23
C TYR A 50 -4.90 5.86 3.18
N ILE A 51 -3.81 5.12 3.00
CA ILE A 51 -3.76 3.91 2.21
C ILE A 51 -3.33 2.80 3.13
N ILE A 52 -4.18 1.79 3.18
CA ILE A 52 -3.90 0.52 3.83
C ILE A 52 -3.27 -0.39 2.78
N VAL A 53 -2.12 -0.95 3.12
CA VAL A 53 -1.48 -2.01 2.31
C VAL A 53 -1.44 -3.26 3.14
N LYS A 54 -1.99 -4.36 2.61
CA LYS A 54 -1.99 -5.68 3.23
C LYS A 54 -1.23 -6.65 2.36
N ASP A 55 -0.40 -7.50 2.96
CA ASP A 55 0.15 -8.65 2.26
C ASP A 55 -0.74 -9.89 2.45
N ASN A 56 -0.45 -10.95 1.68
CA ASN A 56 -1.12 -12.25 1.80
C ASN A 56 -0.79 -13.01 3.11
N LYS A 57 0.14 -12.52 3.93
CA LYS A 57 0.55 -13.11 5.23
C LYS A 57 -0.20 -12.46 6.40
N GLY A 58 -1.09 -11.51 6.14
CA GLY A 58 -1.86 -10.80 7.15
C GLY A 58 -1.12 -9.62 7.78
N ASN A 59 0.06 -9.26 7.29
CA ASN A 59 0.72 -8.02 7.70
C ASN A 59 0.02 -6.83 7.05
N GLN A 60 -0.10 -5.75 7.82
CA GLN A 60 -0.73 -4.51 7.38
C GLN A 60 0.14 -3.31 7.74
N ILE A 61 0.16 -2.32 6.85
CA ILE A 61 0.61 -0.97 7.17
C ILE A 61 -0.46 0.04 6.76
N ASP A 62 -0.57 1.10 7.57
CA ASP A 62 -1.40 2.26 7.26
C ASP A 62 -0.46 3.44 7.04
N SER A 63 -0.53 4.04 5.85
CA SER A 63 0.37 5.15 5.51
C SER A 63 -0.29 6.15 4.58
N THR A 64 0.38 7.28 4.36
CA THR A 64 -0.11 8.29 3.42
C THR A 64 0.19 7.87 1.98
N LEU A 65 -0.65 8.31 1.03
CA LEU A 65 -0.40 8.09 -0.40
C LEU A 65 0.99 8.55 -0.84
N ARG A 66 1.53 9.62 -0.24
CA ARG A 66 2.87 10.13 -0.55
C ARG A 66 3.96 9.10 -0.24
N ILE A 67 3.88 8.46 0.92
CA ILE A 67 4.90 7.48 1.35
C ILE A 67 4.78 6.22 0.49
N VAL A 68 3.56 5.69 0.32
CA VAL A 68 3.33 4.51 -0.52
C VAL A 68 3.74 4.78 -1.97
N GLY A 69 3.39 5.94 -2.52
CA GLY A 69 3.73 6.35 -3.89
C GLY A 69 5.23 6.46 -4.16
N ASN A 70 6.07 6.69 -3.15
CA ASN A 70 7.52 6.64 -3.30
C ASN A 70 8.08 5.21 -3.28
N ILE A 71 7.33 4.26 -2.74
CA ILE A 71 7.72 2.86 -2.61
C ILE A 71 7.25 2.05 -3.81
N LEU A 72 6.04 2.29 -4.33
CA LEU A 72 5.47 1.54 -5.46
C LEU A 72 6.39 1.46 -6.69
N PRO A 73 7.14 2.51 -7.09
CA PRO A 73 8.06 2.45 -8.22
C PRO A 73 9.28 1.52 -8.00
N CYS A 74 9.49 1.01 -6.78
CA CYS A 74 10.54 0.02 -6.53
C CYS A 74 10.19 -1.37 -7.08
N PHE A 75 8.97 -1.58 -7.56
CA PHE A 75 8.44 -2.86 -8.00
C PHE A 75 7.68 -2.71 -9.33
N GLU A 76 7.68 -3.76 -10.13
CA GLU A 76 6.79 -3.92 -11.28
C GLU A 76 5.60 -4.79 -10.85
N TRP A 77 4.39 -4.30 -11.10
CA TRP A 77 3.15 -4.88 -10.60
C TRP A 77 2.30 -5.42 -11.74
N GLU A 78 1.56 -6.48 -11.45
CA GLU A 78 0.47 -6.99 -12.26
C GLU A 78 -0.83 -6.79 -11.48
N GLU A 79 -1.80 -6.08 -12.05
CA GLU A 79 -3.13 -5.91 -11.45
C GLU A 79 -3.92 -7.22 -11.57
N LEU A 80 -4.36 -7.75 -10.44
CA LEU A 80 -5.22 -8.92 -10.39
C LEU A 80 -6.67 -8.43 -10.48
N LYS A 81 -7.38 -8.82 -11.54
CA LYS A 81 -8.82 -8.56 -11.65
C LYS A 81 -9.54 -9.23 -10.47
N ILE A 82 -10.30 -8.43 -9.73
CA ILE A 82 -11.22 -8.87 -8.67
C ILE A 82 -12.54 -9.28 -9.32
#